data_AF-A0A8J8KJT0-F1
#
_entry.id   AF-A0A8J8KJT0-F1
#
_cell.length_a   1.000
_cell.length_b   1.000
_cell.length_c   1.000
_cell.angle_alpha   90.00
_cell.angle_beta   90.00
_cell.angle_gamma   90.00
#
_symmetry.space_group_name_H-M   'P 1'
#
loop_
_entity.id
_entity.type
_entity.pdbx_description
1 polymer ?
#
loop_
_entity_poly.entity_id
_entity_poly.type
_entity_poly.pdbx_seq_one_letter_code
_entity_poly.pdbx_strand_id
1 'polypeptide(L)'
;MRASVFLPFLCPFVVVGVFLIVVLVRAARQRNAVYTGPRPSPEEVAYLAGGRPRAVQSALASLWVAGQVHLRPMHQIPGATSLQRAVAAELARRRKGRAIVASPAVGSALDEIRHSLQLKGVLSASNRRTPTGNALLRQHRQEYAYLAPAQNPAWLTYGPAAAGLGVGLYGTAAFTAVSPELLGFFPLRTAAATSSTAGGSTYSCGGASASCGSPPDTGGSSDSGGTCGSGSSCGSSGSSCGGGSSCGGGSSCGGGGGCGGGS
;
A
#
# COMPACT_ATOMS: atom_id res chain seq x y z
N MET A 1 -26.94 -51.72 31.46
CA MET A 1 -26.73 -50.45 32.19
C MET A 1 -25.35 -49.91 31.82
N ARG A 2 -25.22 -48.85 31.00
CA ARG A 2 -24.01 -48.01 30.81
C ARG A 2 -24.07 -46.98 29.65
N ALA A 3 -25.21 -46.78 29.00
CA ALA A 3 -25.34 -45.78 27.92
C ALA A 3 -25.45 -44.32 28.41
N SER A 4 -25.77 -44.09 29.69
CA SER A 4 -26.13 -42.75 30.20
C SER A 4 -24.95 -41.84 30.57
N VAL A 5 -23.71 -42.36 30.62
CA VAL A 5 -22.54 -41.60 31.12
C VAL A 5 -21.74 -40.95 29.98
N PHE A 6 -21.98 -41.33 28.72
CA PHE A 6 -21.28 -40.74 27.56
C PHE A 6 -21.93 -39.44 27.04
N LEU A 7 -23.18 -39.16 27.39
CA LEU A 7 -23.93 -37.99 26.92
C LEU A 7 -23.34 -36.62 27.33
N PRO A 8 -22.81 -36.41 28.56
CA PRO A 8 -22.32 -35.08 28.95
C PRO A 8 -20.98 -34.71 28.29
N PHE A 9 -20.17 -35.70 27.90
CA PHE A 9 -18.89 -35.46 27.24
C PHE A 9 -19.04 -35.16 25.74
N LEU A 10 -20.09 -35.66 25.09
CA LEU A 10 -20.33 -35.40 23.67
C LEU A 10 -20.75 -33.94 23.40
N CYS A 11 -21.47 -33.34 24.34
CA CYS A 11 -22.04 -32.00 24.22
C CYS A 11 -21.00 -30.89 23.94
N PRO A 12 -19.88 -30.76 24.68
CA PRO A 12 -18.88 -29.72 24.40
C PRO A 12 -18.20 -29.90 23.03
N PHE A 13 -17.94 -31.15 22.60
CA PHE A 13 -17.33 -31.39 21.29
C PHE A 13 -18.24 -30.99 20.13
N VAL A 14 -19.54 -31.24 20.24
CA VAL A 14 -20.52 -30.81 19.23
C VAL A 14 -20.59 -29.28 19.16
N VAL A 15 -20.61 -28.59 20.31
CA VAL A 15 -20.63 -27.11 20.34
C VAL A 15 -19.36 -26.52 19.74
N VAL A 16 -18.18 -27.04 20.09
CA VAL A 16 -16.89 -26.60 19.52
C VAL A 16 -16.83 -26.87 18.02
N GLY A 17 -17.30 -28.05 17.57
CA GLY A 17 -17.35 -28.41 16.16
C GLY A 17 -18.24 -27.46 15.35
N VAL A 18 -19.46 -27.18 15.82
CA VAL A 18 -20.37 -26.22 15.20
C VAL A 18 -19.76 -24.82 15.18
N PHE A 19 -19.14 -24.39 16.28
CA PHE A 19 -18.47 -23.09 16.34
C PHE A 19 -17.33 -22.97 15.31
N LEU A 20 -16.48 -23.99 15.20
CA LEU A 20 -15.41 -24.06 14.20
C LEU A 20 -15.94 -24.00 12.77
N ILE A 21 -17.01 -24.76 12.48
CA ILE A 21 -17.67 -24.76 11.16
C ILE A 21 -18.24 -23.37 10.86
N VAL A 22 -18.92 -22.73 11.80
CA VAL A 22 -19.47 -21.37 11.63
C VAL A 22 -18.36 -20.36 11.36
N VAL A 23 -17.24 -20.43 12.11
CA VAL A 23 -16.08 -19.55 11.90
C VAL A 23 -15.46 -19.79 10.53
N LEU A 24 -15.28 -21.04 10.11
CA LEU A 24 -14.76 -21.39 8.78
C LEU A 24 -15.68 -20.92 7.66
N VAL A 25 -16.99 -21.10 7.80
CA VAL A 25 -17.99 -20.65 6.82
C VAL A 25 -18.05 -19.13 6.76
N ARG A 26 -17.97 -18.43 7.90
CA ARG A 26 -17.89 -16.96 7.92
C ARG A 26 -16.61 -16.47 7.27
N ALA A 27 -15.48 -17.09 7.57
CA ALA A 27 -14.19 -16.78 6.95
C ALA A 27 -14.22 -17.05 5.44
N ALA A 28 -14.84 -18.15 5.00
CA ALA A 28 -14.99 -18.48 3.58
C ALA A 28 -15.96 -17.52 2.86
N ARG A 29 -17.10 -17.17 3.47
CA ARG A 29 -18.04 -16.18 2.91
C ARG A 29 -17.43 -14.78 2.83
N GLN A 30 -16.64 -14.38 3.83
CA GLN A 30 -15.91 -13.11 3.79
C GLN A 30 -14.84 -13.08 2.68
N ARG A 31 -14.26 -14.23 2.32
CA ARG A 31 -13.33 -14.34 1.18
C ARG A 31 -14.03 -14.19 -0.17
N ASN A 32 -15.30 -14.59 -0.24
CA ASN A 32 -16.14 -14.55 -1.46
C ASN A 32 -17.04 -13.32 -1.54
N ALA A 33 -16.73 -12.23 -0.82
CA ALA A 33 -17.45 -10.97 -0.98
C ALA A 33 -17.19 -10.40 -2.38
N VAL A 34 -18.09 -10.70 -3.32
CA VAL A 34 -18.08 -10.17 -4.68
C VAL A 34 -18.63 -8.75 -4.65
N TYR A 35 -17.90 -7.81 -5.22
CA TYR A 35 -18.39 -6.45 -5.39
C TYR A 35 -19.40 -6.41 -6.54
N THR A 36 -20.64 -6.03 -6.26
CA THR A 36 -21.74 -5.95 -7.25
C THR A 36 -22.12 -4.51 -7.62
N GLY A 37 -21.34 -3.52 -7.16
CA GLY A 37 -21.62 -2.11 -7.41
C GLY A 37 -21.14 -1.61 -8.80
N PRO A 38 -21.41 -0.34 -9.13
CA PRO A 38 -20.92 0.31 -10.34
C PRO A 38 -19.39 0.22 -10.46
N ARG A 39 -18.88 0.05 -11.69
CA ARG A 39 -17.44 -0.08 -11.93
C ARG A 39 -16.68 1.10 -11.30
N PRO A 40 -15.67 0.84 -10.44
CA PRO A 40 -14.92 1.91 -9.82
C PRO A 40 -14.09 2.66 -10.88
N SER A 41 -13.90 3.96 -10.68
CA SER A 41 -13.04 4.73 -11.57
C SER A 41 -11.56 4.30 -11.42
N PRO A 42 -10.70 4.53 -12.42
CA PRO A 42 -9.27 4.23 -12.31
C PRO A 42 -8.61 4.87 -11.08
N GLU A 43 -9.02 6.09 -10.73
CA GLU A 43 -8.51 6.83 -9.58
C GLU A 43 -9.00 6.26 -8.24
N GLU A 44 -10.26 5.81 -8.19
CA GLU A 44 -10.82 5.09 -7.03
C GLU A 44 -10.04 3.79 -6.79
N VAL A 45 -9.75 3.03 -7.85
CA VAL A 45 -8.94 1.81 -7.77
C VAL A 45 -7.51 2.13 -7.31
N ALA A 46 -6.91 3.20 -7.82
CA ALA A 46 -5.59 3.66 -7.42
C ALA A 46 -5.55 4.10 -5.94
N TYR A 47 -6.56 4.84 -5.49
CA TYR A 47 -6.73 5.23 -4.10
C TYR A 47 -6.88 4.00 -3.20
N LEU A 48 -7.66 3.02 -3.63
CA LEU A 48 -7.83 1.78 -2.88
C LEU A 48 -6.50 1.01 -2.80
N ALA A 49 -5.72 0.97 -3.88
CA ALA A 49 -4.46 0.22 -3.94
C ALA A 49 -3.32 0.81 -3.10
N GLY A 50 -3.26 2.14 -2.92
CA GLY A 50 -2.13 2.79 -2.23
C GLY A 50 -2.40 4.20 -1.71
N GLY A 51 -3.67 4.58 -1.57
CA GLY A 51 -4.11 5.83 -0.98
C GLY A 51 -3.90 7.05 -1.88
N ARG A 52 -3.87 8.22 -1.22
CA ARG A 52 -3.73 9.56 -1.84
C ARG A 52 -2.61 9.67 -2.88
N PRO A 53 -1.34 9.31 -2.60
CA PRO A 53 -0.26 9.54 -3.55
C PRO A 53 -0.43 8.71 -4.83
N ARG A 54 -0.97 7.49 -4.71
CA ARG A 54 -1.16 6.58 -5.85
C ARG A 54 -2.31 7.03 -6.75
N ALA A 55 -3.37 7.60 -6.17
CA ALA A 55 -4.45 8.23 -6.93
C ALA A 55 -3.95 9.42 -7.77
N VAL A 56 -3.07 10.25 -7.22
CA VAL A 56 -2.46 11.37 -7.95
C VAL A 56 -1.56 10.88 -9.08
N GLN A 57 -0.75 9.85 -8.84
CA GLN A 57 0.10 9.24 -9.89
C GLN A 57 -0.73 8.67 -11.04
N SER A 58 -1.84 7.99 -10.74
CA SER A 58 -2.79 7.49 -11.74
C SER A 58 -3.40 8.62 -12.57
N ALA A 59 -3.90 9.68 -11.91
CA ALA A 59 -4.47 10.84 -12.60
C ALA A 59 -3.43 11.51 -13.51
N LEU A 60 -2.19 11.62 -13.03
CA LEU A 60 -1.13 12.24 -13.80
C LEU A 60 -0.68 11.38 -14.98
N ALA A 61 -0.59 10.06 -14.82
CA ALA A 61 -0.31 9.14 -15.92
C ALA A 61 -1.37 9.23 -17.03
N SER A 62 -2.65 9.33 -16.64
CA SER A 62 -3.73 9.54 -17.61
C SER A 62 -3.62 10.89 -18.34
N LEU A 63 -3.23 11.97 -17.65
CA LEU A 63 -3.00 13.29 -18.27
C LEU A 63 -1.80 13.29 -19.22
N TRP A 64 -0.74 12.55 -18.88
CA TRP A 64 0.47 12.45 -19.70
C TRP A 64 0.18 11.71 -21.01
N VAL A 65 -0.45 10.54 -20.94
CA VAL A 65 -0.84 9.77 -22.15
C VAL A 65 -1.89 10.49 -22.98
N ALA A 66 -2.77 11.29 -22.35
CA ALA A 66 -3.70 12.16 -23.09
C ALA A 66 -2.99 13.28 -23.89
N GLY A 67 -1.66 13.44 -23.77
CA GLY A 67 -0.88 14.46 -24.46
C GLY A 67 -1.11 15.87 -23.92
N GLN A 68 -1.82 16.01 -22.80
CA GLN A 68 -2.30 17.31 -22.29
C GLN A 68 -1.28 18.06 -21.43
N VAL A 69 -0.08 17.50 -21.26
CA VAL A 69 1.02 18.20 -20.56
C VAL A 69 1.63 19.30 -21.43
N HIS A 70 1.30 19.36 -22.73
CA HIS A 70 1.65 20.48 -23.61
C HIS A 70 0.60 21.62 -23.56
N LEU A 71 0.62 22.38 -22.46
CA LEU A 71 0.45 23.84 -22.40
C LEU A 71 -0.58 24.52 -23.34
N ARG A 72 -1.81 23.99 -23.46
CA ARG A 72 -2.95 24.81 -23.88
C ARG A 72 -3.99 24.86 -22.76
N PRO A 73 -4.50 26.05 -22.39
CA PRO A 73 -5.54 26.18 -21.39
C PRO A 73 -6.78 25.43 -21.90
N MET A 74 -7.00 24.24 -21.34
CA MET A 74 -8.04 23.35 -21.77
C MET A 74 -9.39 23.89 -21.30
N HIS A 75 -10.15 24.40 -22.26
CA HIS A 75 -11.57 24.52 -22.11
C HIS A 75 -12.16 23.10 -22.24
N GLN A 76 -12.41 22.47 -21.10
CA GLN A 76 -13.29 21.30 -20.93
C GLN A 76 -12.89 20.03 -21.68
N ILE A 77 -12.14 19.15 -21.01
CA ILE A 77 -11.98 17.76 -21.45
C ILE A 77 -13.30 17.05 -21.12
N PRO A 78 -14.12 16.64 -22.11
CA PRO A 78 -15.33 15.87 -21.82
C PRO A 78 -14.93 14.56 -21.13
N GLY A 79 -15.45 14.36 -19.91
CA GLY A 79 -15.18 13.16 -19.10
C GLY A 79 -14.00 13.24 -18.13
N ALA A 80 -13.31 14.37 -17.99
CA ALA A 80 -12.24 14.49 -16.99
C ALA A 80 -12.77 14.48 -15.55
N THR A 81 -12.17 13.62 -14.72
CA THR A 81 -12.54 13.47 -13.32
C THR A 81 -12.22 14.74 -12.51
N SER A 82 -12.88 14.91 -11.35
CA SER A 82 -12.63 16.07 -10.47
C SER A 82 -11.16 16.15 -10.05
N LEU A 83 -10.53 14.99 -9.80
CA LEU A 83 -9.10 14.88 -9.49
C LEU A 83 -8.20 15.29 -10.67
N GLN A 84 -8.50 14.83 -11.90
CA GLN A 84 -7.73 15.21 -13.09
C GLN A 84 -7.80 16.73 -13.33
N ARG A 85 -8.97 17.34 -13.19
CA ARG A 85 -9.13 18.81 -13.31
C ARG A 85 -8.33 19.57 -12.27
N ALA A 86 -8.33 19.12 -11.01
CA ALA A 86 -7.55 19.72 -9.94
C ALA A 86 -6.03 19.61 -10.21
N VAL A 87 -5.55 18.43 -10.61
CA VAL A 87 -4.13 18.21 -10.93
C VAL A 87 -3.70 19.04 -12.15
N ALA A 88 -4.52 19.10 -13.20
CA ALA A 88 -4.24 19.92 -14.37
C ALA A 88 -4.14 21.42 -14.01
N ALA A 89 -5.02 21.91 -13.13
CA ALA A 89 -4.97 23.29 -12.65
C ALA A 89 -3.69 23.58 -11.84
N GLU A 90 -3.18 22.63 -11.06
CA GLU A 90 -1.91 22.79 -10.33
C GLU A 90 -0.67 22.70 -11.23
N LEU A 91 -0.73 21.85 -12.26
CA LEU A 91 0.32 21.79 -13.29
C LEU A 91 0.39 23.10 -14.08
N ALA A 92 -0.74 23.73 -14.39
CA ALA A 92 -0.79 25.06 -15.01
C ALA A 92 -0.11 26.14 -14.14
N ARG A 93 -0.12 25.97 -12.81
CA ARG A 93 0.60 26.84 -11.84
C ARG A 93 2.07 26.48 -11.67
N ARG A 94 2.62 25.56 -12.48
CA ARG A 94 4.00 25.06 -12.42
C ARG A 94 4.41 24.47 -11.05
N ARG A 95 3.45 24.01 -10.23
CA ARG A 95 3.78 23.30 -8.98
C ARG A 95 4.29 21.90 -9.28
N LYS A 96 5.23 21.40 -8.48
CA LYS A 96 5.85 20.08 -8.67
C LYS A 96 5.70 19.18 -7.45
N GLY A 97 5.65 17.88 -7.69
CA GLY A 97 5.77 16.84 -6.67
C GLY A 97 4.81 16.98 -5.49
N ARG A 98 5.38 17.06 -4.28
CA ARG A 98 4.64 17.20 -3.02
C ARG A 98 3.74 18.43 -2.95
N ALA A 99 4.09 19.51 -3.65
CA ALA A 99 3.28 20.73 -3.65
C ALA A 99 1.92 20.54 -4.33
N ILE A 100 1.82 19.60 -5.30
CA ILE A 100 0.55 19.23 -5.93
C ILE A 100 -0.32 18.47 -4.93
N VAL A 101 0.27 17.50 -4.22
CA VAL A 101 -0.45 16.66 -3.25
C VAL A 101 -0.93 17.48 -2.05
N ALA A 102 -0.21 18.53 -1.67
CA ALA A 102 -0.58 19.45 -0.60
C ALA A 102 -1.62 20.51 -1.02
N SER A 103 -2.00 20.58 -2.30
CA SER A 103 -3.01 21.54 -2.75
C SER A 103 -4.37 21.25 -2.11
N PRO A 104 -5.08 22.28 -1.59
CA PRO A 104 -6.45 22.13 -1.08
C PRO A 104 -7.42 21.58 -2.14
N ALA A 105 -7.25 21.95 -3.41
CA ALA A 105 -8.12 21.50 -4.50
C ALA A 105 -7.93 20.01 -4.83
N VAL A 106 -6.68 19.53 -4.78
CA VAL A 106 -6.38 18.09 -4.89
C VAL A 106 -6.87 17.36 -3.65
N GLY A 107 -6.76 18.01 -2.47
CA GLY A 107 -7.26 17.51 -1.21
C GLY A 107 -8.75 17.19 -1.24
N SER A 108 -9.59 18.16 -1.64
CA SER A 108 -11.04 18.00 -1.71
C SER A 108 -11.47 16.92 -2.71
N ALA A 109 -10.83 16.84 -3.88
CA ALA A 109 -11.10 15.78 -4.86
C ALA A 109 -10.73 14.39 -4.34
N LEU A 110 -9.66 14.25 -3.56
CA LEU A 110 -9.30 12.99 -2.91
C LEU A 110 -10.26 12.60 -1.79
N ASP A 111 -10.82 13.57 -1.08
CA ASP A 111 -11.82 13.31 -0.05
C ASP A 111 -13.18 12.92 -0.65
N GLU A 112 -13.54 13.47 -1.83
CA GLU A 112 -14.68 13.02 -2.63
C GLU A 112 -14.53 11.54 -3.04
N ILE A 113 -13.35 11.15 -3.54
CA ILE A 113 -13.02 9.74 -3.86
C ILE A 113 -13.08 8.86 -2.61
N ARG A 114 -12.59 9.34 -1.46
CA ARG A 114 -12.71 8.58 -0.20
C ARG A 114 -14.17 8.35 0.16
N HIS A 115 -15.00 9.39 0.05
CA HIS A 115 -16.41 9.31 0.39
C HIS A 115 -17.15 8.35 -0.55
N SER A 116 -16.89 8.38 -1.85
CA SER A 116 -17.49 7.44 -2.81
C SER A 116 -17.10 6.00 -2.51
N LEU A 117 -15.84 5.73 -2.15
CA LEU A 117 -15.36 4.40 -1.75
C LEU A 117 -15.98 3.92 -0.42
N GLN A 118 -16.25 4.84 0.51
CA GLN A 118 -16.94 4.52 1.77
C GLN A 118 -18.40 4.17 1.53
N LEU A 119 -19.12 4.95 0.71
CA LEU A 119 -20.50 4.68 0.31
C LEU A 119 -20.63 3.32 -0.40
N LYS A 120 -19.62 2.95 -1.21
CA LYS A 120 -19.54 1.66 -1.90
C LYS A 120 -19.18 0.48 -0.96
N GLY A 121 -18.86 0.73 0.31
CA GLY A 121 -18.48 -0.31 1.28
C GLY A 121 -17.12 -0.98 1.02
N VAL A 122 -16.32 -0.44 0.09
CA VAL A 122 -14.98 -0.98 -0.24
C VAL A 122 -13.89 -0.38 0.66
N LEU A 123 -14.20 0.73 1.32
CA LEU A 123 -13.34 1.41 2.28
C LEU A 123 -14.09 1.68 3.59
N SER A 124 -13.45 1.43 4.73
CA SER A 124 -13.99 1.74 6.05
C SER A 124 -13.89 3.23 6.38
N ALA A 125 -14.68 3.69 7.37
CA ALA A 125 -14.60 5.03 7.93
C ALA A 125 -13.18 5.38 8.42
N SER A 126 -12.43 4.39 8.93
CA SER A 126 -11.03 4.52 9.34
C SER A 126 -10.01 4.49 8.18
N ASN A 127 -10.47 4.66 6.93
CA ASN A 127 -9.65 4.60 5.72
C ASN A 127 -8.90 3.26 5.56
N ARG A 128 -9.43 2.17 6.15
CA ARG A 128 -8.92 0.81 5.97
C ARG A 128 -9.69 0.10 4.86
N ARG A 129 -8.97 -0.63 4.00
CA ARG A 129 -9.58 -1.48 2.97
C ARG A 129 -10.42 -2.58 3.61
N THR A 130 -11.63 -2.77 3.11
CA THR A 130 -12.51 -3.88 3.54
C THR A 130 -12.17 -5.17 2.78
N PRO A 131 -12.64 -6.35 3.23
CA PRO A 131 -12.50 -7.59 2.47
C PRO A 131 -13.06 -7.48 1.04
N THR A 132 -14.19 -6.80 0.86
CA THR A 132 -14.80 -6.49 -0.44
C THR A 132 -13.86 -5.65 -1.30
N GLY A 133 -13.24 -4.60 -0.73
CA GLY A 133 -12.24 -3.80 -1.45
C GLY A 133 -11.01 -4.61 -1.88
N ASN A 134 -10.56 -5.55 -1.04
CA ASN A 134 -9.47 -6.47 -1.39
C ASN A 134 -9.86 -7.45 -2.51
N ALA A 135 -11.09 -7.97 -2.48
CA ALA A 135 -11.61 -8.84 -3.53
C ALA A 135 -11.71 -8.10 -4.87
N LEU A 136 -12.24 -6.87 -4.84
CA LEU A 136 -12.32 -5.98 -6.00
C LEU A 136 -10.94 -5.71 -6.62
N LEU A 137 -9.92 -5.41 -5.79
CA LEU A 137 -8.54 -5.23 -6.29
C LEU A 137 -7.97 -6.49 -6.92
N ARG A 138 -8.24 -7.69 -6.35
CA ARG A 138 -7.80 -8.95 -6.94
C ARG A 138 -8.47 -9.19 -8.29
N GLN A 139 -9.78 -8.97 -8.38
CA GLN A 139 -10.55 -9.10 -9.61
C GLN A 139 -10.01 -8.16 -10.70
N HIS A 140 -9.80 -6.88 -10.39
CA HIS A 140 -9.21 -5.94 -11.35
C HIS A 140 -7.79 -6.33 -11.77
N ARG A 141 -6.94 -6.85 -10.87
CA ARG A 141 -5.60 -7.32 -11.27
C ARG A 141 -5.64 -8.53 -12.21
N GLN A 142 -6.64 -9.39 -12.07
CA GLN A 142 -6.85 -10.53 -12.95
C GLN A 142 -7.38 -10.07 -14.32
N GLU A 143 -8.40 -9.21 -14.33
CA GLU A 143 -9.00 -8.67 -15.55
C GLU A 143 -8.00 -7.85 -16.37
N TYR A 144 -7.19 -7.03 -15.70
CA TYR A 144 -6.20 -6.14 -16.32
C TYR A 144 -4.78 -6.70 -16.23
N ALA A 145 -4.61 -8.03 -16.12
CA ALA A 145 -3.29 -8.66 -16.05
C ALA A 145 -2.39 -8.29 -17.25
N TYR A 146 -2.99 -8.02 -18.41
CA TYR A 146 -2.31 -7.57 -19.62
C TYR A 146 -1.67 -6.17 -19.50
N LEU A 147 -2.09 -5.36 -18.52
CA LEU A 147 -1.48 -4.08 -18.19
C LEU A 147 -0.34 -4.21 -17.16
N ALA A 148 0.04 -5.43 -16.76
CA ALA A 148 1.14 -5.59 -15.83
C ALA A 148 2.44 -5.07 -16.49
N PRO A 149 3.29 -4.31 -15.75
CA PRO A 149 4.54 -3.77 -16.32
C PRO A 149 5.48 -4.87 -16.84
N ALA A 150 5.39 -6.08 -16.29
CA ALA A 150 6.15 -7.26 -16.76
C ALA A 150 5.77 -7.70 -18.19
N GLN A 151 4.58 -7.33 -18.69
CA GLN A 151 4.14 -7.65 -20.06
C GLN A 151 4.49 -6.56 -21.07
N ASN A 152 5.15 -5.48 -20.64
CA ASN A 152 5.52 -4.33 -21.47
C ASN A 152 4.37 -3.83 -22.37
N PRO A 153 3.20 -3.48 -21.80
CA PRO A 153 2.05 -3.10 -22.59
C PRO A 153 2.30 -1.78 -23.35
N ALA A 154 1.77 -1.69 -24.57
CA ALA A 154 1.76 -0.46 -25.33
C ALA A 154 0.73 0.54 -24.74
N TRP A 155 1.11 1.22 -23.65
CA TRP A 155 0.26 2.16 -22.91
C TRP A 155 -0.39 3.23 -23.79
N LEU A 156 0.32 3.66 -24.84
CA LEU A 156 -0.18 4.62 -25.82
C LEU A 156 -1.34 4.06 -26.66
N THR A 157 -1.34 2.77 -26.95
CA THR A 157 -2.40 2.11 -27.73
C THR A 157 -3.67 1.91 -26.91
N TYR A 158 -3.54 1.63 -25.60
CA TYR A 158 -4.68 1.42 -24.71
C TYR A 158 -5.32 2.73 -24.19
N GLY A 159 -4.65 3.87 -24.41
CA GLY A 159 -5.18 5.19 -24.09
C GLY A 159 -5.00 5.63 -22.63
N PRO A 160 -5.45 6.86 -22.30
CA PRO A 160 -5.14 7.52 -21.03
C PRO A 160 -5.78 6.83 -19.82
N ALA A 161 -6.97 6.26 -19.98
CA ALA A 161 -7.66 5.55 -18.91
C ALA A 161 -6.90 4.28 -18.49
N ALA A 162 -6.40 3.50 -19.47
CA ALA A 162 -5.64 2.28 -19.22
C ALA A 162 -4.28 2.58 -18.57
N ALA A 163 -3.61 3.65 -19.00
CA ALA A 163 -2.36 4.10 -18.38
C ALA A 163 -2.56 4.50 -16.91
N GLY A 164 -3.60 5.30 -16.62
CA GLY A 164 -3.97 5.63 -15.25
C GLY A 164 -4.26 4.39 -14.41
N LEU A 165 -5.09 3.48 -14.94
CA LEU A 165 -5.46 2.24 -14.25
C LEU A 165 -4.26 1.33 -13.98
N GLY A 166 -3.33 1.20 -14.94
CA GLY A 166 -2.09 0.44 -14.77
C GLY A 166 -1.22 0.98 -13.65
N VAL A 167 -0.99 2.30 -13.61
CA VAL A 167 -0.28 2.96 -12.51
C VAL A 167 -1.03 2.80 -11.19
N GLY A 168 -2.36 2.90 -11.22
CA GLY A 168 -3.21 2.64 -10.06
C GLY A 168 -3.02 1.24 -9.49
N LEU A 169 -3.06 0.21 -10.33
CA LEU A 169 -3.00 -1.20 -9.90
C LEU A 169 -1.60 -1.69 -9.54
N TYR A 170 -0.58 -1.28 -10.30
CA TYR A 170 0.80 -1.79 -10.20
C TYR A 170 1.77 -0.79 -9.58
N GLY A 171 1.38 0.48 -9.47
CA GLY A 171 2.11 1.47 -8.68
C GLY A 171 3.33 2.00 -9.42
N THR A 172 4.42 2.19 -8.69
CA THR A 172 5.65 2.82 -9.19
C THR A 172 6.28 2.06 -10.36
N ALA A 173 6.20 0.73 -10.39
CA ALA A 173 6.75 -0.08 -11.48
C ALA A 173 6.05 0.17 -12.83
N ALA A 174 4.73 0.39 -12.81
CA ALA A 174 4.01 0.80 -14.02
C ALA A 174 4.27 2.28 -14.33
N PHE A 175 4.38 3.13 -13.32
CA PHE A 175 4.68 4.55 -13.53
C PHE A 175 6.03 4.77 -14.22
N THR A 176 7.06 4.03 -13.82
CA THR A 176 8.39 4.07 -14.45
C THR A 176 8.36 3.56 -15.89
N ALA A 177 7.51 2.57 -16.18
CA ALA A 177 7.33 2.02 -17.52
C ALA A 177 6.54 2.95 -18.44
N VAL A 178 5.56 3.68 -17.91
CA VAL A 178 4.77 4.67 -18.67
C VAL A 178 5.62 5.87 -19.05
N SER A 179 6.42 6.39 -18.11
CA SER A 179 7.20 7.60 -18.35
C SER A 179 8.38 7.72 -17.37
N PRO A 180 9.62 7.46 -17.81
CA PRO A 180 10.81 7.70 -16.99
C PRO A 180 11.02 9.20 -16.70
N GLU A 181 10.63 10.09 -17.63
CA GLU A 181 10.67 11.55 -17.49
C GLU A 181 9.95 12.09 -16.24
N LEU A 182 8.95 11.35 -15.79
CA LEU A 182 8.09 11.75 -14.68
C LEU A 182 8.67 11.42 -13.31
N LEU A 183 9.73 10.61 -13.25
CA LEU A 183 10.51 10.37 -12.03
C LEU A 183 11.20 11.65 -11.55
N GLY A 184 11.56 12.57 -12.45
CA GLY A 184 12.12 13.87 -12.06
C GLY A 184 11.12 14.82 -11.42
N PHE A 185 9.82 14.64 -11.67
CA PHE A 185 8.75 15.52 -11.15
C PHE A 185 8.29 15.18 -9.74
N PHE A 186 8.38 13.90 -9.35
CA PHE A 186 8.15 13.45 -7.99
C PHE A 186 9.44 12.79 -7.50
N PRO A 187 10.21 13.45 -6.60
CA PRO A 187 11.25 12.75 -5.86
C PRO A 187 10.55 11.76 -4.93
N LEU A 188 10.22 10.59 -5.46
CA LEU A 188 9.89 9.44 -4.67
C LEU A 188 11.17 9.10 -3.92
N ARG A 189 11.11 9.02 -2.59
CA ARG A 189 12.07 8.15 -1.90
C ARG A 189 11.91 6.80 -2.59
N THR A 190 12.94 6.36 -3.28
CA THR A 190 13.10 4.99 -3.74
C THR A 190 13.09 4.11 -2.51
N ALA A 191 11.89 3.83 -1.98
CA ALA A 191 11.68 2.63 -1.22
C ALA A 191 11.94 1.52 -2.24
N ALA A 192 13.13 0.91 -2.12
CA ALA A 192 13.52 -0.27 -2.84
C ALA A 192 12.31 -1.20 -2.99
N ALA A 193 12.14 -1.73 -4.19
CA ALA A 193 11.10 -2.67 -4.57
C ALA A 193 10.76 -3.62 -3.42
N THR A 194 9.68 -3.33 -2.68
CA THR A 194 8.97 -4.33 -1.91
C THR A 194 7.94 -4.90 -2.88
N SER A 195 8.45 -5.66 -3.84
CA SER A 195 7.71 -6.68 -4.56
C SER A 195 7.16 -7.67 -3.53
N SER A 196 6.03 -7.34 -2.90
CA SER A 196 5.25 -8.30 -2.13
C SER A 196 4.50 -9.21 -3.11
N THR A 197 5.28 -10.05 -3.80
CA THR A 197 4.86 -11.30 -4.43
C THR A 197 5.79 -12.39 -3.91
N ALA A 198 5.72 -12.66 -2.61
CA ALA A 198 6.08 -13.92 -1.95
C ALA A 198 5.67 -13.82 -0.48
N GLY A 199 5.10 -14.90 0.06
CA GLY A 199 4.50 -14.94 1.39
C GLY A 199 5.47 -14.60 2.53
N GLY A 200 4.92 -13.97 3.57
CA GLY A 200 5.65 -13.66 4.80
C GLY A 200 4.93 -12.57 5.57
N SER A 201 4.16 -12.97 6.59
CA SER A 201 3.54 -12.05 7.54
C SER A 201 4.63 -11.36 8.37
N THR A 202 4.82 -10.05 8.20
CA THR A 202 5.60 -9.24 9.15
C THR A 202 4.78 -8.01 9.57
N TYR A 203 4.56 -7.93 10.87
CA TYR A 203 3.96 -6.81 11.57
C TYR A 203 5.00 -5.68 11.57
N SER A 204 4.75 -4.59 10.84
CA SER A 204 5.66 -3.44 10.81
C SER A 204 5.25 -2.44 11.89
N CYS A 205 5.97 -2.44 13.02
CA CYS A 205 6.09 -1.26 13.87
C CYS A 205 7.09 -0.29 13.22
N GLY A 206 6.74 0.98 13.19
CA GLY A 206 7.55 2.04 12.58
C GLY A 206 8.83 2.28 13.37
N GLY A 207 9.98 2.12 12.69
CA GLY A 207 11.27 2.58 13.17
C GLY A 207 11.79 3.66 12.23
N ALA A 208 11.84 4.90 12.71
CA ALA A 208 12.57 5.98 12.07
C ALA A 208 14.06 5.65 12.17
N SER A 209 14.71 5.34 11.05
CA SER A 209 16.16 5.25 10.99
C SER A 209 16.73 6.67 11.02
N ALA A 210 17.09 7.12 12.22
CA ALA A 210 18.05 8.20 12.40
C ALA A 210 19.39 7.74 11.81
N SER A 211 19.88 8.49 10.82
CA SER A 211 21.21 8.35 10.26
C SER A 211 22.24 8.77 11.31
N CYS A 212 22.92 7.83 11.94
CA CYS A 212 24.16 8.09 12.67
C CYS A 212 25.31 8.10 11.65
N GLY A 213 25.69 9.29 11.20
CA GLY A 213 27.03 9.53 10.67
C GLY A 213 27.97 9.74 11.84
N SER A 214 28.97 8.87 11.98
CA SER A 214 30.08 9.09 12.92
C SER A 214 31.01 10.17 12.37
N PRO A 215 31.31 11.25 13.11
CA PRO A 215 32.50 12.05 12.85
C PRO A 215 33.75 11.36 13.43
N PRO A 216 34.96 11.60 12.86
CA PRO A 216 36.19 11.04 13.40
C PRO A 216 36.64 11.75 14.67
N ASP A 217 37.27 10.96 15.54
CA ASP A 217 37.81 11.33 16.84
C ASP A 217 38.90 12.40 16.77
N THR A 218 38.74 13.48 17.54
CA THR A 218 39.86 14.27 18.07
C THR A 218 39.49 14.76 19.48
N GLY A 219 40.39 14.51 20.43
CA GLY A 219 40.12 14.51 21.87
C GLY A 219 39.96 15.87 22.55
N GLY A 220 39.62 15.81 23.84
CA GLY A 220 39.56 16.97 24.74
C GLY A 220 38.66 16.71 25.95
N SER A 221 39.26 16.52 27.13
CA SER A 221 38.64 16.33 28.43
C SER A 221 37.89 17.57 28.95
N SER A 222 36.84 17.37 29.78
CA SER A 222 36.56 18.01 31.10
C SER A 222 35.04 18.09 31.41
N ASP A 223 34.66 17.41 32.50
CA ASP A 223 33.65 17.70 33.54
C ASP A 223 32.30 18.41 33.26
N SER A 224 31.26 17.82 33.88
CA SER A 224 30.16 18.45 34.66
C SER A 224 28.72 18.23 34.15
N GLY A 225 27.97 17.41 34.90
CA GLY A 225 26.63 17.74 35.40
C GLY A 225 25.44 17.72 34.44
N GLY A 226 24.40 16.94 34.77
CA GLY A 226 23.05 17.20 34.27
C GLY A 226 22.16 15.96 34.16
N THR A 227 21.54 15.59 35.27
CA THR A 227 20.37 14.72 35.29
C THR A 227 19.18 15.37 34.58
N CYS A 228 18.54 14.64 33.66
CA CYS A 228 17.12 14.84 33.36
C CYS A 228 16.43 13.49 33.26
N GLY A 229 15.92 13.06 34.41
CA GLY A 229 14.83 12.11 34.47
C GLY A 229 13.54 12.79 34.04
N SER A 230 12.73 12.09 33.25
CA SER A 230 11.30 12.33 33.14
C SER A 230 10.67 10.98 32.82
N GLY A 231 10.19 10.33 33.89
CA GLY A 231 9.39 9.13 33.78
C GLY A 231 7.99 9.45 33.25
N SER A 232 7.37 8.46 32.64
CA SER A 232 5.93 8.28 32.67
C SER A 232 5.65 6.79 32.52
N SER A 233 5.21 6.24 33.64
CA SER A 233 4.75 4.88 33.85
C SER A 233 3.43 4.63 33.13
N CYS A 234 3.32 3.46 32.49
CA CYS A 234 2.06 2.73 32.43
C CYS A 234 2.36 1.27 32.74
N GLY A 235 1.94 0.84 33.94
CA GLY A 235 1.92 -0.56 34.31
C GLY A 235 0.69 -1.24 33.71
N SER A 236 0.84 -2.51 33.36
CA SER A 236 -0.21 -3.52 33.48
C SER A 236 0.40 -4.90 33.29
N SER A 237 0.27 -5.70 34.35
CA SER A 237 -0.01 -7.14 34.37
C SER A 237 0.85 -8.10 33.56
N GLY A 238 1.50 -9.00 34.28
CA GLY A 238 2.21 -10.14 33.73
C GLY A 238 1.33 -11.11 32.94
N SER A 239 2.00 -11.85 32.06
CA SER A 239 1.56 -13.14 31.57
C SER A 239 2.84 -13.94 31.33
N SER A 240 3.00 -14.96 32.14
CA SER A 240 4.02 -15.99 32.06
C SER A 240 4.01 -16.67 30.69
N CYS A 241 5.17 -16.71 30.04
CA CYS A 241 5.47 -17.69 29.00
C CYS A 241 6.74 -18.45 29.39
N GLY A 242 6.53 -19.48 30.21
CA GLY A 242 7.39 -20.66 30.18
C GLY A 242 7.01 -21.52 28.98
N GLY A 243 7.99 -22.20 28.39
CA GLY A 243 7.77 -23.16 27.31
C GLY A 243 8.91 -23.15 26.31
N GLY A 244 9.97 -23.88 26.62
CA GLY A 244 11.09 -24.10 25.71
C GLY A 244 10.66 -24.90 24.48
N SER A 245 11.41 -24.71 23.40
CA SER A 245 11.65 -25.72 22.37
C SER A 245 12.93 -25.35 21.64
N SER A 246 13.99 -26.07 22.03
CA SER A 246 15.24 -26.23 21.32
C SER A 246 15.02 -26.70 19.89
N CYS A 247 15.62 -26.02 18.92
CA CYS A 247 16.10 -26.65 17.69
C CYS A 247 17.47 -26.05 17.37
N GLY A 248 18.51 -26.80 17.73
CA GLY A 248 19.84 -26.63 17.19
C GLY A 248 19.87 -27.07 15.72
N GLY A 249 20.82 -26.52 14.98
CA GLY A 249 21.06 -26.87 13.59
C GLY A 249 21.96 -25.82 12.95
N GLY A 250 23.27 -25.95 13.20
CA GLY A 250 24.26 -25.18 12.45
C GLY A 250 24.32 -25.61 10.98
N SER A 251 24.82 -24.74 10.12
CA SER A 251 25.84 -25.07 9.10
C SER A 251 26.23 -23.82 8.31
N SER A 252 27.53 -23.60 8.33
CA SER A 252 28.35 -22.67 7.57
C SER A 252 28.31 -22.88 6.05
N CYS A 253 28.32 -21.78 5.30
CA CYS A 253 29.01 -21.60 4.00
C CYS A 253 29.07 -20.07 3.78
N GLY A 254 30.18 -19.39 3.46
CA GLY A 254 31.50 -19.81 3.00
C GLY A 254 31.84 -19.00 1.74
N GLY A 255 32.78 -18.04 1.85
CA GLY A 255 33.51 -17.39 0.74
C GLY A 255 32.69 -16.50 -0.21
N GLY A 256 33.18 -15.42 -0.81
CA GLY A 256 34.54 -14.92 -0.94
C GLY A 256 34.67 -14.19 -2.29
N GLY A 257 35.33 -13.03 -2.29
CA GLY A 257 36.15 -12.55 -3.42
C GLY A 257 35.49 -11.69 -4.51
N GLY A 258 36.21 -10.64 -4.91
CA GLY A 258 36.15 -10.15 -6.29
C GLY A 258 36.18 -8.63 -6.48
N CYS A 259 37.32 -8.01 -6.26
CA CYS A 259 37.67 -6.70 -6.80
C CYS A 259 37.94 -6.81 -8.31
N GLY A 260 37.52 -5.80 -9.07
CA GLY A 260 37.81 -5.67 -10.50
C GLY A 260 37.76 -4.21 -10.92
N GLY A 261 38.88 -3.52 -10.75
CA GLY A 261 39.16 -2.27 -11.44
C GLY A 261 39.59 -2.54 -12.89
N GLY A 262 39.30 -1.60 -13.78
CA GLY A 262 39.70 -1.68 -15.16
C GLY A 262 39.71 -0.31 -15.80
N SER A 263 40.94 0.22 -15.90
CA SER A 263 41.46 1.26 -16.83
C SER A 263 40.80 2.65 -16.84
#